data_AF-C0N4K8-F1
#
_entry.id   AF-C0N4K8-F1
#
_cell.length_a   1.000
_cell.length_b   1.000
_cell.length_c   1.000
_cell.angle_alpha   90.00
_cell.angle_beta   90.00
_cell.angle_gamma   90.00
#
_symmetry.space_group_name_H-M   'P 1'
#
loop_
_entity.id
_entity.type
_entity.pdbx_description
1 polymer ?
#
loop_
_entity_poly.entity_id
_entity_poly.type
_entity_poly.pdbx_seq_one_letter_code
_entity_poly.pdbx_strand_id
1 'polypeptide(L)'
;MQTANIICEQLLIDPSQITTRETLYLANTDLFLSLLQGLNNRIRCVMIVGHNPTLETVVASLCNDLASDPARDIHLSPASLVVLEFDGDWSSLNRHSCFTKQVIHGKQL
;
A
#
# COMPACT_ATOMS: atom_id res chain seq x y z
N MET A 1 14.53 0.60 1.87
CA MET A 1 15.13 -0.75 1.70
C MET A 1 15.22 -1.55 3.00
N GLN A 2 15.78 -1.01 4.08
CA GLN A 2 15.94 -1.74 5.36
C GLN A 2 14.64 -2.40 5.85
N THR A 3 13.53 -1.66 5.91
CA THR A 3 12.22 -2.20 6.33
C THR A 3 11.75 -3.39 5.49
N ALA A 4 11.88 -3.31 4.17
CA ALA A 4 11.46 -4.38 3.25
C ALA A 4 12.27 -5.67 3.48
N ASN A 5 13.58 -5.53 3.71
CA ASN A 5 14.46 -6.68 3.99
C ASN A 5 14.09 -7.36 5.31
N ILE A 6 13.86 -6.57 6.39
CA ILE A 6 13.43 -7.11 7.69
C ILE A 6 12.12 -7.90 7.52
N ILE A 7 11.14 -7.34 6.79
CA ILE A 7 9.87 -8.03 6.56
C ILE A 7 10.07 -9.33 5.78
N CYS A 8 10.89 -9.32 4.72
CA CYS A 8 11.13 -10.53 3.93
C CYS A 8 11.80 -11.62 4.76
N GLU A 9 12.76 -11.27 5.61
CA GLU A 9 13.39 -12.20 6.54
C GLU A 9 12.37 -12.78 7.53
N GLN A 10 11.54 -11.94 8.15
CA GLN A 10 10.53 -12.38 9.13
C GLN A 10 9.40 -13.23 8.52
N LEU A 11 9.04 -12.97 7.25
CA LEU A 11 7.99 -13.69 6.54
C LEU A 11 8.50 -14.81 5.65
N LEU A 12 9.81 -15.10 5.66
CA LEU A 12 10.47 -16.08 4.81
C LEU A 12 10.16 -15.87 3.31
N ILE A 13 10.07 -14.60 2.89
CA ILE A 13 9.90 -14.20 1.49
C ILE A 13 11.28 -14.13 0.86
N ASP A 14 11.45 -14.79 -0.29
CA ASP A 14 12.68 -14.69 -1.08
C ASP A 14 12.95 -13.21 -1.45
N PRO A 15 14.09 -12.62 -1.03
CA PRO A 15 14.44 -11.24 -1.35
C PRO A 15 14.46 -10.95 -2.86
N SER A 16 14.62 -11.96 -3.72
CA SER A 16 14.54 -11.80 -5.18
C SER A 16 13.13 -11.39 -5.66
N GLN A 17 12.10 -11.55 -4.82
CA GLN A 17 10.73 -11.11 -5.10
C GLN A 17 10.55 -9.61 -4.86
N ILE A 18 11.50 -8.95 -4.20
CA ILE A 18 11.45 -7.50 -3.98
C ILE A 18 11.72 -6.79 -5.31
N THR A 19 10.70 -6.10 -5.82
CA THR A 19 10.88 -5.18 -6.96
C THR A 19 11.00 -3.75 -6.45
N THR A 20 12.19 -3.17 -6.58
CA THR A 20 12.40 -1.76 -6.27
C THR A 20 11.95 -0.89 -7.44
N ARG A 21 11.14 0.13 -7.17
CA ARG A 21 10.74 1.13 -8.16
C ARG A 21 11.00 2.51 -7.60
N GLU A 22 12.03 3.17 -8.12
CA GLU A 22 12.32 4.58 -7.76
C GLU A 22 11.16 5.50 -8.07
N THR A 23 10.36 5.16 -9.08
CA THR A 23 9.14 5.88 -9.44
C THR A 23 8.16 5.97 -8.28
N LEU A 24 8.13 5.02 -7.34
CA LEU A 24 7.26 5.07 -6.15
C LEU A 24 7.65 6.21 -5.19
N TYR A 25 8.90 6.69 -5.27
CA TYR A 25 9.40 7.78 -4.43
C TYR A 25 8.86 9.15 -4.84
N LEU A 26 8.51 9.30 -6.13
CA LEU A 26 7.96 10.52 -6.72
C LEU A 26 6.54 10.33 -7.28
N ALA A 27 5.96 9.13 -7.13
CA ALA A 27 4.68 8.80 -7.71
C ALA A 27 3.57 9.59 -7.02
N ASN A 28 2.77 10.27 -7.82
CA ASN A 28 1.43 10.66 -7.42
C ASN A 28 0.52 9.42 -7.40
N THR A 29 -0.68 9.60 -6.86
CA THR A 29 -1.68 8.53 -6.73
C THR A 29 -2.01 7.84 -8.05
N ASP A 30 -2.04 8.58 -9.17
CA ASP A 30 -2.39 8.01 -10.48
C ASP A 30 -1.32 7.06 -11.02
N LEU A 31 -0.04 7.40 -10.82
CA LEU A 31 1.05 6.50 -11.16
C LEU A 31 1.02 5.25 -10.28
N PHE A 32 0.75 5.40 -8.98
CA PHE A 32 0.56 4.27 -8.06
C PHE A 32 -0.56 3.33 -8.52
N LEU A 33 -1.72 3.89 -8.85
CA LEU A 33 -2.87 3.12 -9.33
C LEU A 33 -2.53 2.38 -10.63
N SER A 34 -1.91 3.06 -11.59
CA SER A 34 -1.50 2.47 -12.87
C SER A 34 -0.51 1.31 -12.67
N LEU A 35 0.43 1.44 -11.72
CA LEU A 35 1.37 0.38 -11.39
C LEU A 35 0.69 -0.85 -10.81
N LEU A 36 -0.28 -0.65 -9.92
CA LEU A 36 -1.06 -1.74 -9.33
C LEU A 36 -1.97 -2.40 -10.37
N GLN A 37 -2.61 -1.62 -11.23
CA GLN A 37 -3.45 -2.13 -12.33
C GLN A 37 -2.67 -3.00 -13.34
N GLY A 38 -1.36 -2.78 -13.47
CA GLY A 38 -0.49 -3.55 -14.33
C GLY A 38 0.01 -4.88 -13.74
N LEU A 39 -0.36 -5.22 -12.50
CA LEU A 39 0.06 -6.47 -11.87
C LEU A 39 -0.63 -7.69 -12.50
N ASN A 40 0.10 -8.81 -12.53
CA ASN A 40 -0.45 -10.08 -13.01
C ASN A 40 -1.45 -10.65 -11.99
N ASN A 41 -2.65 -11.07 -12.43
CA ASN A 41 -3.70 -11.62 -11.55
C ASN A 41 -3.32 -12.93 -10.84
N ARG A 42 -2.18 -13.57 -11.19
CA ARG A 42 -1.59 -14.66 -10.40
C ARG A 42 -1.06 -14.18 -9.04
N ILE A 43 -0.68 -12.90 -8.94
CA ILE A 43 -0.29 -12.26 -7.69
C ILE A 43 -1.57 -11.92 -6.94
N ARG A 44 -1.81 -12.52 -5.78
CA ARG A 44 -3.05 -12.29 -5.00
C ARG A 44 -2.90 -11.25 -3.90
N CYS A 45 -1.66 -10.90 -3.55
CA CYS A 45 -1.34 -9.94 -2.51
C CYS A 45 0.00 -9.28 -2.87
N VAL A 46 0.09 -7.97 -2.67
CA VAL A 46 1.34 -7.22 -2.76
C VAL A 46 1.51 -6.39 -1.50
N MET A 47 2.76 -6.32 -1.01
CA MET A 47 3.13 -5.39 0.03
C MET A 47 3.92 -4.24 -0.57
N ILE A 48 3.51 -3.02 -0.25
CA ILE A 48 4.21 -1.80 -0.65
C ILE A 48 4.92 -1.26 0.58
N VAL A 49 6.22 -1.00 0.45
CA VAL A 49 7.03 -0.34 1.48
C VAL A 49 7.52 0.99 0.91
N GLY A 50 7.17 2.09 1.56
CA GLY A 50 7.44 3.45 1.09
C GLY A 50 7.41 4.48 2.20
N HIS A 51 7.32 5.76 1.81
CA HIS A 51 7.38 6.89 2.73
C HIS A 51 6.05 7.66 2.74
N ASN A 52 5.75 8.26 3.89
CA ASN A 52 4.69 9.26 4.01
C ASN A 52 5.22 10.63 3.54
N PRO A 53 4.35 11.53 3.04
CA PRO A 53 2.88 11.46 3.01
C PRO A 53 2.29 10.66 1.83
N THR A 54 3.13 10.18 0.91
CA THR A 54 2.67 9.52 -0.32
C THR A 54 1.80 8.31 -0.04
N LEU A 55 2.18 7.43 0.91
CA LEU A 55 1.35 6.26 1.25
C LEU A 55 0.02 6.64 1.88
N GLU A 56 -0.02 7.65 2.76
CA GLU A 56 -1.28 8.16 3.34
C GLU A 56 -2.22 8.64 2.24
N THR A 57 -1.70 9.37 1.26
CA THR A 57 -2.45 9.88 0.10
C THR A 57 -2.98 8.73 -0.77
N VAL A 58 -2.16 7.70 -1.01
CA VAL A 58 -2.56 6.51 -1.79
C VAL A 58 -3.66 5.74 -1.08
N VAL A 59 -3.51 5.47 0.22
CA VAL A 59 -4.53 4.77 1.02
C VAL A 59 -5.84 5.55 1.01
N ALA A 60 -5.80 6.85 1.28
CA ALA A 60 -6.99 7.71 1.26
C ALA A 60 -7.70 7.72 -0.11
N SER A 61 -6.96 7.69 -1.21
CA SER A 61 -7.56 7.67 -2.54
C SER A 61 -8.12 6.32 -2.97
N LEU A 62 -7.55 5.20 -2.48
CA LEU A 62 -8.01 3.87 -2.86
C LEU A 62 -9.22 3.43 -2.06
N CYS A 63 -9.36 3.90 -0.83
CA CYS A 63 -10.33 3.34 0.12
C CYS A 63 -11.63 4.16 0.16
N ASN A 64 -12.76 3.46 0.01
CA ASN A 64 -14.08 4.10 0.02
C ASN A 64 -14.48 4.58 1.42
N ASP A 65 -14.20 3.76 2.43
CA ASP A 65 -14.55 3.99 3.83
C ASP A 65 -13.85 5.22 4.42
N LEU A 66 -12.61 5.47 3.98
CA LEU A 66 -11.80 6.61 4.41
C LEU A 66 -12.11 7.89 3.62
N ALA A 67 -12.64 7.78 2.40
CA ALA A 67 -13.05 8.94 1.58
C ALA A 67 -14.33 9.64 2.11
N SER A 68 -15.10 8.97 2.97
CA SER A 68 -16.37 9.47 3.53
C SER A 68 -16.20 10.64 4.50
N ASP A 69 -15.00 10.87 5.02
CA ASP A 69 -14.70 11.93 5.98
C ASP A 69 -13.43 12.70 5.53
N PRO A 70 -13.59 13.81 4.78
CA PRO A 70 -12.46 14.62 4.32
C PRO A 70 -11.66 15.29 5.46
N ALA A 71 -12.13 15.22 6.71
CA ALA A 71 -11.37 15.67 7.89
C ALA A 71 -10.54 14.54 8.55
N ARG A 72 -10.68 13.29 8.08
CA ARG A 72 -10.01 12.12 8.65
C ARG A 72 -8.68 11.89 7.95
N ASP A 73 -7.71 12.73 8.28
CA ASP A 73 -6.31 12.49 7.93
C ASP A 73 -5.86 11.16 8.54
N ILE A 74 -5.52 10.20 7.68
CA ILE A 74 -4.95 8.94 8.12
C ILE A 74 -3.51 9.20 8.48
N HIS A 75 -3.24 9.37 9.77
CA HIS A 75 -1.87 9.45 10.24
C HIS A 75 -1.24 8.05 10.32
N LEU A 76 -0.24 7.80 9.47
CA LEU A 76 0.60 6.61 9.52
C LEU A 76 1.93 6.98 10.17
N SER A 77 2.14 6.59 11.42
CA SER A 77 3.49 6.68 12.00
C SER A 77 4.46 5.74 11.28
N PRO A 78 5.79 5.97 11.32
CA PRO A 78 6.77 5.03 10.78
C PRO A 78 6.49 3.59 11.26
N ALA A 79 6.67 2.62 10.36
CA ALA A 79 6.34 1.21 10.57
C ALA A 79 4.84 0.91 10.83
N SER A 80 3.93 1.80 10.43
CA SER A 80 2.51 1.46 10.32
C SER A 80 2.24 0.57 9.09
N LEU A 81 1.29 -0.35 9.22
CA LEU A 81 0.79 -1.23 8.18
C LEU A 81 -0.71 -0.99 7.99
N VAL A 82 -1.13 -0.77 6.76
CA VAL A 82 -2.54 -0.75 6.37
C VAL A 82 -2.81 -1.93 5.46
N VAL A 83 -3.82 -2.73 5.80
CA VAL A 83 -4.27 -3.88 5.01
C VAL A 83 -5.53 -3.47 4.27
N LEU A 84 -5.43 -3.46 2.94
CA LEU A 84 -6.53 -3.13 2.04
C LEU A 84 -7.04 -4.38 1.32
N GLU A 85 -8.35 -4.46 1.15
CA GLU A 85 -9.00 -5.48 0.33
C GLU A 85 -9.87 -4.82 -0.74
N PHE A 86 -9.95 -5.45 -1.91
CA PHE A 86 -10.84 -5.06 -2.99
C PHE A 86 -11.26 -6.32 -3.77
N ASP A 87 -12.39 -6.23 -4.46
CA ASP A 87 -12.91 -7.31 -5.29
C ASP A 87 -12.50 -7.13 -6.75
N GLY A 88 -12.14 -8.24 -7.40
CA GLY A 88 -11.83 -8.31 -8.83
C GLY A 88 -10.34 -8.48 -9.13
N ASP A 89 -10.00 -8.19 -10.38
CA ASP A 89 -8.65 -8.28 -10.91
C ASP A 89 -7.87 -6.98 -10.63
N TRP A 90 -6.54 -7.01 -10.70
CA TRP A 90 -5.73 -5.80 -10.50
C TRP A 90 -6.14 -4.68 -11.47
N SER A 91 -6.47 -5.02 -12.71
CA SER A 91 -6.94 -4.06 -13.72
C SER A 91 -8.26 -3.38 -13.37
N SER A 92 -9.06 -3.94 -12.46
CA SER A 92 -10.31 -3.31 -11.97
C SER A 92 -10.11 -2.49 -10.69
N LEU A 93 -8.90 -2.47 -10.12
CA LEU A 93 -8.58 -1.58 -9.00
C LEU A 93 -8.79 -0.13 -9.44
N ASN A 94 -9.53 0.64 -8.66
CA ASN A 94 -9.85 2.04 -8.94
C ASN A 94 -9.82 2.85 -7.65
N ARG A 95 -9.96 4.17 -7.79
CA ARG A 95 -10.17 5.03 -6.62
C ARG A 95 -11.44 4.59 -5.90
N HIS A 96 -11.40 4.59 -4.57
CA HIS A 96 -12.50 4.17 -3.70
C HIS A 96 -13.02 2.75 -3.96
N SER A 97 -12.22 1.85 -4.57
CA SER A 97 -12.61 0.45 -4.76
C SER A 97 -12.11 -0.47 -3.65
N CYS A 98 -11.26 0.04 -2.75
CA CYS A 98 -10.76 -0.71 -1.60
C CYS A 98 -11.56 -0.46 -0.33
N PHE A 99 -11.43 -1.38 0.61
CA PHE A 99 -11.89 -1.29 1.99
C PHE A 99 -10.72 -1.54 2.93
N THR A 100 -10.71 -0.82 4.06
CA THR A 100 -9.68 -1.01 5.08
C THR A 100 -10.03 -2.21 5.93
N LYS A 101 -9.23 -3.28 5.84
CA LYS A 101 -9.40 -4.45 6.71
C LYS A 101 -8.78 -4.22 8.08
N GLN A 102 -7.60 -3.62 8.11
CA GLN A 102 -6.85 -3.41 9.36
C GLN A 102 -5.87 -2.25 9.22
N VAL A 103 -5.71 -1.50 10.30
CA VAL A 103 -4.60 -0.54 10.49
C VAL A 103 -3.83 -0.99 11.73
N ILE A 104 -2.53 -1.19 11.57
CA ILE A 104 -1.61 -1.58 12.65
C ILE A 104 -0.54 -0.51 12.74
N HIS A 105 -0.34 0.03 13.94
CA HIS A 105 0.77 0.95 14.20
C HIS A 105 1.92 0.21 14.87
N GLY A 106 3.15 0.54 14.46
CA GLY A 106 4.35 0.08 15.16
C GLY A 106 4.28 0.51 16.63
N LYS A 107 4.75 -0.35 17.54
CA LYS A 107 4.88 0.03 18.95
C LYS A 107 5.83 1.22 19.06
N GLN A 108 5.38 2.31 19.66
CA GLN A 108 6.30 3.32 20.19
C GLN A 108 7.03 2.66 21.37
N LEU A 109 8.34 2.54 21.27
CA LEU A 109 9.21 2.09 22.34
C LEU A 109 9.63 3.28 23.21
#